data_AF-A0A2D5ETW6-F1
#
_entry.id   AF-A0A2D5ETW6-F1
#
_cell.length_a   1.000
_cell.length_b   1.000
_cell.length_c   1.000
_cell.angle_alpha   90.00
_cell.angle_beta   90.00
_cell.angle_gamma   90.00
#
_symmetry.space_group_name_H-M   'P 1'
#
loop_
_entity.id
_entity.type
_entity.pdbx_description
1 polymer ?
#
loop_
_entity_poly.entity_id
_entity_poly.type
_entity_poly.pdbx_seq_one_letter_code
_entity_poly.pdbx_strand_id
1 'polypeptide(L)'
;PCEGADLERARGEVRALAWKPEAFADATRAAGLALLLGGTLALARVAELDRAAGLDDAFVGLAWWILPALLLVATRQRLPATPAERLLTLAARARTLRLPPGLALRLVVHRDADARWQDARLRLITRSRIPGVLRLDLVAAERPGPGGWERCLAGLVVTREGTPADAAVAATLEAPGRRGPGGRVARLVSLPELCAAAATIDVRGDRDEASPPRRRRTRRPAPPSPRPADAP
;
A
#
# COMPACT_ATOMS: atom_id res chain seq x y z
N PRO A 1 9.75 -12.21 8.84
CA PRO A 1 9.75 -10.92 9.58
C PRO A 1 10.51 -9.93 8.71
N CYS A 2 10.14 -8.64 8.68
CA CYS A 2 11.02 -7.66 8.00
C CYS A 2 12.31 -7.56 8.83
N GLU A 3 13.42 -7.97 8.24
CA GLU A 3 14.71 -7.97 8.92
C GLU A 3 15.25 -6.53 8.99
N GLY A 4 16.03 -6.20 10.02
CA GLY A 4 16.66 -4.89 10.14
C GLY A 4 17.47 -4.52 8.89
N ALA A 5 18.10 -5.52 8.27
CA ALA A 5 18.83 -5.41 7.02
C ALA A 5 17.99 -4.89 5.85
N ASP A 6 16.71 -5.29 5.74
CA ASP A 6 15.82 -4.77 4.69
C ASP A 6 15.60 -3.26 4.84
N LEU A 7 15.40 -2.80 6.07
CA LEU A 7 15.16 -1.38 6.33
C LEU A 7 16.43 -0.55 6.13
N GLU A 8 17.60 -1.08 6.46
CA GLU A 8 18.88 -0.42 6.21
C GLU A 8 19.20 -0.32 4.73
N ARG A 9 19.04 -1.41 3.99
CA ARG A 9 19.17 -1.39 2.52
C ARG A 9 18.19 -0.40 1.92
N ALA A 10 16.95 -0.32 2.42
CA ALA A 10 15.93 0.55 1.85
C ALA A 10 16.28 2.02 2.09
N ARG A 11 16.83 2.36 3.26
CA ARG A 11 17.39 3.69 3.52
C ARG A 11 18.54 4.01 2.58
N GLY A 12 19.42 3.05 2.31
CA GLY A 12 20.52 3.20 1.35
C GLY A 12 20.02 3.51 -0.06
N GLU A 13 19.07 2.71 -0.57
CA GLU A 13 18.48 2.91 -1.89
C GLU A 13 17.74 4.25 -2.01
N VAL A 14 16.95 4.64 -1.00
CA VAL A 14 16.25 5.93 -0.99
C VAL A 14 17.22 7.12 -0.91
N ARG A 15 18.32 6.99 -0.16
CA ARG A 15 19.38 8.01 -0.17
C ARG A 15 20.04 8.13 -1.55
N ALA A 16 20.27 7.00 -2.23
CA ALA A 16 20.83 7.02 -3.58
C ALA A 16 19.87 7.66 -4.60
N LEU A 17 18.54 7.53 -4.42
CA LEU A 17 17.55 8.19 -5.28
C LEU A 17 17.68 9.72 -5.26
N ALA A 18 18.15 10.32 -4.15
CA ALA A 18 18.33 11.76 -4.05
C ALA A 18 19.36 12.34 -5.03
N TRP A 19 20.25 11.48 -5.55
CA TRP A 19 21.32 11.87 -6.46
C TRP A 19 21.04 11.51 -7.91
N LYS A 20 19.89 10.90 -8.22
CA LYS A 20 19.54 10.61 -9.61
C LYS A 20 19.03 11.86 -10.33
N PRO A 21 19.23 11.98 -11.65
CA PRO A 21 18.78 13.15 -12.42
C PRO A 21 17.30 13.50 -12.21
N GLU A 22 16.44 12.50 -12.04
CA GLU A 22 15.00 12.72 -11.86
C GLU A 22 14.68 13.41 -10.51
N ALA A 23 15.55 13.27 -9.49
CA ALA A 23 15.37 13.94 -8.21
C ALA A 23 15.63 15.45 -8.26
N PHE A 24 16.39 15.93 -9.26
CA PHE A 24 16.61 17.35 -9.49
C PHE A 24 15.44 18.01 -10.24
N ALA A 25 14.67 17.23 -11.00
CA ALA A 25 13.46 17.68 -11.68
C ALA A 25 12.22 17.70 -10.77
N ASP A 26 12.25 16.98 -9.64
CA ASP A 26 11.17 16.92 -8.65
C ASP A 26 11.44 17.86 -7.46
N ALA A 27 10.89 19.08 -7.49
CA ALA A 27 11.03 20.03 -6.37
C ALA A 27 10.19 19.67 -5.12
N THR A 28 9.47 18.54 -5.10
CA THR A 28 8.98 17.96 -3.83
C THR A 28 10.08 17.20 -3.07
N ARG A 29 11.24 17.01 -3.70
CA ARG A 29 12.46 16.47 -3.07
C ARG A 29 13.43 17.60 -2.75
N ALA A 30 14.29 17.37 -1.76
CA ALA A 30 15.26 18.37 -1.30
C ALA A 30 16.19 18.87 -2.42
N ALA A 31 16.65 17.98 -3.31
CA ALA A 31 17.52 18.33 -4.43
C ALA A 31 16.82 19.27 -5.43
N GLY A 32 15.61 18.92 -5.89
CA GLY A 32 14.83 19.78 -6.77
C GLY A 32 14.41 21.10 -6.10
N LEU A 33 14.08 21.09 -4.80
CA LEU A 33 13.77 22.32 -4.05
C LEU A 33 14.99 23.24 -3.96
N ALA A 34 16.17 22.69 -3.67
CA ALA A 34 17.41 23.44 -3.63
C ALA A 34 17.76 24.03 -5.00
N LEU A 35 17.56 23.27 -6.08
CA LEU A 35 17.77 23.75 -7.44
C LEU A 35 16.79 24.88 -7.80
N LEU A 36 15.52 24.76 -7.38
CA LEU A 36 14.51 25.79 -7.56
C LEU A 36 14.87 27.07 -6.81
N LEU A 37 15.18 26.97 -5.52
CA LEU A 37 15.56 28.12 -4.70
C LEU A 37 16.86 28.76 -5.19
N GLY A 38 17.86 27.94 -5.54
CA GLY A 38 19.14 28.41 -6.09
C GLY A 38 18.98 29.11 -7.44
N GLY A 39 18.17 28.56 -8.34
CA GLY A 39 17.85 29.17 -9.63
C GLY A 39 17.12 30.50 -9.47
N THR A 40 16.11 30.56 -8.59
CA THR A 40 15.40 31.80 -8.28
C THR A 40 16.32 32.86 -7.66
N LEU A 41 17.20 32.46 -6.73
CA LEU A 41 18.14 33.39 -6.10
C LEU A 41 19.19 33.89 -7.11
N ALA A 42 19.69 33.02 -7.97
CA ALA A 42 20.63 33.37 -9.03
C ALA A 42 19.99 34.36 -10.02
N LEU A 43 18.75 34.11 -10.44
CA LEU A 43 18.00 35.04 -11.29
C LEU A 43 17.77 36.38 -10.60
N ALA A 44 17.44 36.40 -9.30
CA ALA A 44 17.28 37.63 -8.54
C ALA A 44 18.59 38.45 -8.49
N ARG A 45 19.74 37.77 -8.36
CA ARG A 45 21.06 38.43 -8.37
C ARG A 45 21.46 38.93 -9.74
N VAL A 46 21.18 38.17 -10.81
CA VAL A 46 21.39 38.65 -12.19
C VAL A 46 20.50 39.87 -12.46
N ALA A 47 19.24 39.85 -12.04
CA ALA A 47 18.31 40.99 -12.16
C ALA A 47 18.77 42.25 -11.40
N GLU A 48 19.48 42.08 -10.28
CA GLU A 48 20.05 43.18 -9.51
C GLU A 48 21.28 43.77 -10.20
N LEU A 49 22.14 42.91 -10.77
CA LEU A 49 23.32 43.31 -11.54
C LEU A 49 22.96 43.95 -12.90
N ASP A 50 21.93 43.44 -13.58
CA ASP A 50 21.43 43.98 -14.85
C ASP A 50 20.87 45.39 -14.69
N ARG A 51 20.13 45.65 -13.60
CA ARG A 51 19.67 47.00 -13.25
C ARG A 51 20.81 47.98 -13.01
N ALA A 52 21.98 47.49 -12.60
CA ALA A 52 23.19 48.30 -12.47
C ALA A 52 23.96 48.46 -13.80
N ALA A 53 23.75 47.56 -14.78
CA ALA A 53 24.47 47.50 -16.06
C ALA A 53 23.67 48.03 -17.26
N GLY A 54 22.36 48.27 -17.13
CA GLY A 54 21.50 48.83 -18.18
C GLY A 54 21.14 47.86 -19.30
N LEU A 55 21.13 46.56 -19.01
CA LEU A 55 20.75 45.50 -19.97
C LEU A 55 19.23 45.27 -19.99
N ASP A 56 18.74 44.63 -21.06
CA ASP A 56 17.34 44.54 -21.48
C ASP A 56 16.43 43.77 -20.47
N ASP A 57 15.56 44.52 -19.77
CA ASP A 57 14.65 44.03 -18.72
C ASP A 57 13.74 42.86 -19.16
N ALA A 58 13.53 42.71 -20.47
CA ALA A 58 12.65 41.69 -21.04
C ALA A 58 13.14 40.25 -20.79
N PHE A 59 14.45 40.00 -20.84
CA PHE A 59 15.01 38.66 -20.64
C PHE A 59 14.93 38.21 -19.18
N VAL A 60 15.26 39.11 -18.25
CA VAL A 60 15.18 38.87 -16.81
C VAL A 60 13.73 38.66 -16.37
N GLY A 61 12.82 39.49 -16.87
CA GLY A 61 11.38 39.33 -16.62
C GLY A 61 10.85 37.99 -17.13
N LEU A 62 11.23 37.59 -18.34
CA LEU A 62 10.82 36.30 -18.91
C LEU A 62 11.39 35.11 -18.11
N ALA A 63 12.67 35.15 -17.74
CA ALA A 63 13.31 34.11 -16.95
C ALA A 63 12.68 33.97 -15.54
N TRP A 64 12.27 35.08 -14.93
CA TRP A 64 11.57 35.12 -13.65
C TRP A 64 10.22 34.41 -13.67
N TRP A 65 9.54 34.37 -14.82
CA TRP A 65 8.27 33.66 -14.98
C TRP A 65 8.46 32.22 -15.47
N ILE A 66 9.38 31.98 -16.42
CA ILE A 66 9.59 30.68 -17.05
C ILE A 66 10.21 29.68 -16.07
N LEU A 67 11.22 30.06 -15.29
CA LEU A 67 11.94 29.10 -14.42
C LEU A 67 11.02 28.56 -13.31
N PRO A 68 10.27 29.39 -12.56
CA PRO A 68 9.30 28.89 -11.60
C PRO A 68 8.15 28.14 -12.27
N ALA A 69 7.68 28.56 -13.45
CA ALA A 69 6.61 27.86 -14.16
C ALA A 69 7.03 26.47 -14.64
N LEU A 70 8.23 26.32 -15.23
CA LEU A 70 8.76 25.01 -15.64
C LEU A 70 8.96 24.08 -14.45
N LEU A 71 9.47 24.60 -13.34
CA LEU A 71 9.67 23.81 -12.13
C LEU A 71 8.34 23.51 -11.41
N LEU A 72 7.36 24.41 -11.45
CA LEU A 72 5.99 24.16 -10.96
C LEU A 72 5.27 23.11 -11.82
N VAL A 73 5.51 23.09 -13.14
CA VAL A 73 4.95 22.07 -14.05
C VAL A 73 5.66 20.72 -13.86
N ALA A 74 6.98 20.72 -13.67
CA ALA A 74 7.76 19.52 -13.39
C ALA A 74 7.44 18.92 -12.00
N THR A 75 7.19 19.76 -10.99
CA THR A 75 6.79 19.33 -9.64
C THR A 75 5.35 18.82 -9.54
N ARG A 76 4.47 19.21 -10.46
CA ARG A 76 3.13 18.61 -10.60
C ARG A 76 3.18 17.16 -11.07
N GLN A 77 4.36 16.62 -11.38
CA GLN A 77 4.56 15.20 -11.70
C GLN A 77 5.35 14.48 -10.61
N ARG A 78 4.83 14.53 -9.36
CA ARG A 78 5.39 13.70 -8.29
C ARG A 78 5.43 12.23 -8.73
N LEU A 79 6.62 11.64 -8.86
CA LEU A 79 6.78 10.27 -9.37
C LEU A 79 6.21 9.23 -8.38
N PRO A 80 5.72 8.07 -8.89
CA PRO A 80 5.27 7.00 -8.02
C PRO A 80 6.41 6.50 -7.12
N ALA A 81 6.05 6.18 -5.88
CA ALA A 81 6.96 5.70 -4.85
C ALA A 81 7.59 4.38 -5.28
N THR A 82 8.90 4.32 -5.17
CA THR A 82 9.67 3.09 -5.31
C THR A 82 9.29 2.07 -4.22
N PRO A 83 9.52 0.76 -4.45
CA PRO A 83 9.30 -0.26 -3.43
C PRO A 83 10.04 0.04 -2.10
N ALA A 84 11.24 0.59 -2.17
CA ALA A 84 12.03 1.01 -1.01
C ALA A 84 11.34 2.16 -0.23
N GLU A 85 10.83 3.18 -0.91
CA GLU A 85 10.06 4.27 -0.28
C GLU A 85 8.77 3.75 0.38
N ARG A 86 8.06 2.81 -0.29
CA ARG A 86 6.86 2.17 0.26
C ARG A 86 7.18 1.36 1.50
N LEU A 87 8.26 0.58 1.48
CA LEU A 87 8.75 -0.20 2.62
C LEU A 87 9.04 0.70 3.83
N LEU A 88 9.80 1.79 3.64
CA LEU A 88 10.11 2.73 4.71
C LEU A 88 8.86 3.44 5.25
N THR A 89 7.94 3.83 4.35
CA THR A 89 6.66 4.45 4.73
C THR A 89 5.85 3.52 5.62
N LEU A 90 5.71 2.26 5.22
CA LEU A 90 4.97 1.26 5.99
C LEU A 90 5.67 0.92 7.30
N ALA A 91 7.00 0.80 7.31
CA ALA A 91 7.77 0.56 8.53
C ALA A 91 7.62 1.70 9.55
N ALA A 92 7.60 2.95 9.09
CA ALA A 92 7.34 4.10 9.95
C ALA A 92 5.91 4.06 10.50
N ARG A 93 4.92 3.79 9.64
CA ARG A 93 3.51 3.72 10.04
C ARG A 93 3.23 2.60 11.03
N ALA A 94 3.86 1.44 10.88
CA ALA A 94 3.72 0.32 11.81
C ALA A 94 4.08 0.70 13.26
N ARG A 95 4.98 1.67 13.46
CA ARG A 95 5.41 2.13 14.80
C ARG A 95 4.45 3.16 15.41
N THR A 96 3.74 3.91 14.57
CA THR A 96 2.89 5.03 15.02
C THR A 96 1.40 4.67 15.06
N LEU A 97 0.99 3.65 14.32
CA LEU A 97 -0.42 3.25 14.23
C LEU A 97 -0.85 2.60 15.55
N ARG A 98 -1.92 3.16 16.14
CA ARG A 98 -2.61 2.56 17.30
C ARG A 98 -3.66 1.59 16.79
N LEU A 99 -3.57 0.34 17.24
CA LEU A 99 -4.52 -0.72 16.89
C LEU A 99 -5.44 -1.02 18.08
N PRO A 100 -6.67 -1.48 17.82
CA PRO A 100 -7.51 -2.10 18.84
C PRO A 100 -6.80 -3.28 19.55
N PRO A 101 -7.18 -3.58 20.81
CA PRO A 101 -6.66 -4.74 21.53
C PRO A 101 -6.88 -6.05 20.77
N GLY A 102 -5.88 -6.94 20.79
CA GLY A 102 -5.95 -8.23 20.11
C GLY A 102 -5.53 -8.21 18.63
N LEU A 103 -5.28 -7.03 18.06
CA LEU A 103 -4.74 -6.89 16.72
C LEU A 103 -3.25 -6.56 16.75
N ALA A 104 -2.49 -7.12 15.81
CA ALA A 104 -1.09 -6.81 15.62
C ALA A 104 -0.78 -6.53 14.14
N LEU A 105 0.24 -5.72 13.86
CA LEU A 105 0.73 -5.50 12.50
C LEU A 105 2.05 -6.25 12.28
N ARG A 106 2.16 -6.89 11.13
CA ARG A 106 3.38 -7.53 10.65
C ARG A 106 3.75 -6.98 9.29
N LEU A 107 4.94 -6.38 9.19
CA LEU A 107 5.49 -5.96 7.91
C LEU A 107 5.87 -7.19 7.07
N VAL A 108 5.36 -7.23 5.84
CA VAL A 108 5.57 -8.29 4.86
C VAL A 108 6.16 -7.66 3.60
N VAL A 109 7.34 -8.12 3.21
CA VAL A 109 8.04 -7.69 2.00
C VAL A 109 7.93 -8.80 0.96
N HIS A 110 7.53 -8.46 -0.26
CA HIS A 110 7.52 -9.36 -1.41
C HIS A 110 8.73 -9.07 -2.26
N ARG A 111 9.47 -10.14 -2.55
CA ARG A 111 10.61 -10.12 -3.45
C ARG A 111 10.29 -10.93 -4.70
N ASP A 112 10.84 -10.51 -5.83
CA ASP A 112 10.78 -11.29 -7.07
C ASP A 112 11.77 -12.47 -7.04
N ALA A 113 11.87 -13.20 -8.16
CA ALA A 113 12.78 -14.34 -8.30
C ALA A 113 14.27 -13.93 -8.16
N ASP A 114 14.61 -12.68 -8.45
CA ASP A 114 15.96 -12.11 -8.34
C ASP A 114 16.21 -11.48 -6.95
N ALA A 115 15.33 -11.74 -5.98
CA ALA A 115 15.35 -11.18 -4.63
C ALA A 115 15.26 -9.63 -4.57
N ARG A 116 14.79 -8.96 -5.63
CA ARG A 116 14.54 -7.51 -5.62
C ARG A 116 13.19 -7.24 -4.99
N TRP A 117 13.05 -6.12 -4.27
CA TRP A 117 11.75 -5.75 -3.70
C TRP A 117 10.75 -5.42 -4.80
N GLN A 118 9.61 -6.11 -4.76
CA GLN A 118 8.50 -5.88 -5.65
C GLN A 118 7.39 -5.08 -4.96
N ASP A 119 7.09 -5.43 -3.71
CA ASP A 119 6.01 -4.81 -2.93
C ASP A 119 6.26 -4.94 -1.42
N ALA A 120 5.63 -4.08 -0.63
CA ALA A 120 5.62 -4.18 0.82
C ALA A 120 4.23 -3.84 1.35
N ARG A 121 3.82 -4.54 2.41
CA ARG A 121 2.51 -4.32 3.06
C ARG A 121 2.56 -4.63 4.55
N LEU A 122 1.68 -4.01 5.31
CA LEU A 122 1.48 -4.34 6.71
C LEU A 122 0.31 -5.30 6.84
N ARG A 123 0.58 -6.57 7.13
CA ARG A 123 -0.47 -7.54 7.41
C ARG A 123 -1.02 -7.32 8.80
N LEU A 124 -2.33 -7.17 8.91
CA LEU A 124 -3.04 -7.23 10.17
C LEU A 124 -3.20 -8.70 10.60
N ILE A 125 -2.80 -9.00 11.82
CA ILE A 125 -2.84 -10.32 12.45
C ILE A 125 -3.92 -10.26 13.55
N THR A 126 -4.87 -11.17 13.46
CA THR A 126 -5.94 -11.41 14.45
C THR A 126 -5.53 -12.53 15.40
N ARG A 127 -6.25 -12.68 16.53
CA ARG A 127 -5.98 -13.76 17.49
C ARG A 127 -6.32 -15.13 16.91
N SER A 128 -7.48 -15.23 16.26
CA SER A 128 -7.96 -16.46 15.63
C SER A 128 -7.65 -16.48 14.13
N ARG A 129 -7.50 -17.69 13.56
CA ARG A 129 -7.38 -17.87 12.10
C ARG A 129 -8.76 -18.08 11.51
N ILE A 130 -9.33 -17.05 10.90
CA ILE A 130 -10.73 -17.13 10.46
C ILE A 130 -10.86 -17.79 9.07
N PRO A 131 -11.67 -18.87 8.94
CA PRO A 131 -11.96 -19.48 7.65
C PRO A 131 -12.61 -18.49 6.67
N GLY A 132 -12.11 -18.44 5.44
CA GLY A 132 -12.66 -17.57 4.39
C GLY A 132 -12.03 -16.18 4.32
N VAL A 133 -11.28 -15.74 5.34
CA VAL A 133 -10.39 -14.56 5.22
C VAL A 133 -9.08 -14.98 4.59
N LEU A 134 -8.74 -14.34 3.47
CA LEU A 134 -7.49 -14.58 2.75
C LEU A 134 -6.43 -13.56 3.14
N ARG A 135 -6.81 -12.28 3.25
CA ARG A 135 -5.88 -11.18 3.56
C ARG A 135 -6.58 -10.05 4.30
N LEU A 136 -5.88 -9.50 5.28
CA LEU A 136 -6.16 -8.23 5.94
C LEU A 136 -4.83 -7.47 5.92
N ASP A 137 -4.66 -6.60 4.94
CA ASP A 137 -3.39 -5.90 4.73
C ASP A 137 -3.63 -4.39 4.66
N LEU A 138 -2.74 -3.59 5.23
CA LEU A 138 -2.63 -2.16 4.96
C LEU A 138 -1.53 -1.96 3.92
N VAL A 139 -1.87 -1.27 2.84
CA VAL A 139 -0.98 -1.02 1.69
C VAL A 139 -0.74 0.48 1.52
N ALA A 140 0.45 0.83 1.05
CA ALA A 140 0.74 2.17 0.57
C ALA A 140 0.28 2.25 -0.90
N ALA A 141 -0.83 2.95 -1.11
CA ALA A 141 -1.40 3.17 -2.43
C ALA A 141 -1.07 4.57 -2.93
N GLU A 142 -1.20 4.76 -4.24
CA GLU A 142 -0.97 6.05 -4.88
C GLU A 142 -2.15 6.36 -5.77
N ARG A 143 -2.65 7.59 -5.68
CA ARG A 143 -3.79 8.07 -6.45
C ARG A 143 -3.38 9.29 -7.27
N PRO A 144 -3.82 9.41 -8.52
CA PRO A 144 -3.61 10.64 -9.28
C PRO A 144 -4.39 11.79 -8.64
N GLY A 145 -3.76 12.95 -8.56
CA GLY A 145 -4.30 14.20 -8.03
C GLY A 145 -3.77 15.40 -8.82
N PRO A 146 -4.26 16.62 -8.51
CA PRO A 146 -3.91 17.84 -9.27
C PRO A 146 -2.41 18.20 -9.23
N GLY A 147 -1.65 17.61 -8.32
CA GLY A 147 -0.19 17.74 -8.21
C GLY A 147 0.60 16.46 -8.51
N GLY A 148 0.01 15.49 -9.22
CA GLY A 148 0.66 14.22 -9.56
C GLY A 148 0.19 13.06 -8.68
N TRP A 149 1.10 12.21 -8.22
CA TRP A 149 0.73 11.07 -7.39
C TRP A 149 0.68 11.42 -5.90
N GLU A 150 -0.48 11.24 -5.28
CA GLU A 150 -0.67 11.37 -3.84
C GLU A 150 -0.55 10.01 -3.16
N ARG A 151 0.34 9.91 -2.17
CA ARG A 151 0.50 8.71 -1.34
C ARG A 151 -0.61 8.64 -0.30
N CYS A 152 -1.34 7.53 -0.28
CA CYS A 152 -2.35 7.25 0.74
C CYS A 152 -2.17 5.84 1.32
N LEU A 153 -2.70 5.64 2.52
CA LEU A 153 -2.79 4.30 3.10
C LEU A 153 -4.18 3.76 2.83
N ALA A 154 -4.26 2.56 2.26
CA ALA A 154 -5.50 1.86 2.01
C ALA A 154 -5.48 0.52 2.73
N GLY A 155 -6.59 0.17 3.37
CA GLY A 155 -6.85 -1.18 3.84
C GLY A 155 -7.31 -2.06 2.67
N LEU A 156 -6.85 -3.30 2.66
CA LEU A 156 -7.22 -4.32 1.70
C LEU A 156 -7.74 -5.52 2.47
N VAL A 157 -9.04 -5.78 2.30
CA VAL A 157 -9.71 -6.98 2.82
C VAL A 157 -9.95 -7.92 1.65
N VAL A 158 -9.44 -9.14 1.75
CA VAL A 158 -9.68 -10.18 0.74
C VAL A 158 -10.32 -11.38 1.42
N THR A 159 -11.52 -11.72 0.97
CA THR A 159 -12.30 -12.87 1.43
C THR A 159 -12.52 -13.86 0.30
N ARG A 160 -12.97 -15.08 0.63
CA ARG A 160 -13.53 -16.03 -0.33
C ARG A 160 -15.05 -15.84 -0.40
N GLU A 161 -15.57 -15.68 -1.61
CA GLU A 161 -16.99 -15.52 -1.92
C GLU A 161 -17.83 -16.62 -1.29
N GLY A 162 -18.99 -16.24 -0.74
CA GLY A 162 -19.95 -17.18 -0.15
C GLY A 162 -19.53 -17.77 1.20
N THR A 163 -18.42 -17.29 1.80
CA THR A 163 -18.02 -17.70 3.16
C THR A 163 -18.67 -16.82 4.24
N PRO A 164 -18.81 -17.31 5.49
CA PRO A 164 -19.31 -16.49 6.60
C PRO A 164 -18.49 -15.21 6.81
N ALA A 165 -17.18 -15.26 6.54
CA ALA A 165 -16.30 -14.11 6.57
C ALA A 165 -16.67 -13.07 5.51
N ASP A 166 -16.96 -13.48 4.28
CA ASP A 166 -17.39 -12.57 3.22
C ASP A 166 -18.75 -11.92 3.54
N ALA A 167 -19.70 -12.69 4.05
CA ALA A 167 -20.99 -12.15 4.51
C ALA A 167 -20.84 -11.18 5.69
N ALA A 168 -19.95 -11.47 6.65
CA ALA A 168 -19.65 -10.58 7.76
C ALA A 168 -19.09 -9.23 7.26
N VAL A 169 -18.08 -9.31 6.40
CA VAL A 169 -17.41 -8.14 5.82
C VAL A 169 -18.37 -7.32 4.97
N ALA A 170 -19.22 -7.97 4.15
CA ALA A 170 -20.22 -7.29 3.33
C ALA A 170 -21.32 -6.60 4.16
N ALA A 171 -21.63 -7.11 5.35
CA ALA A 171 -22.61 -6.50 6.24
C ALA A 171 -22.04 -5.32 7.04
N THR A 172 -20.72 -5.31 7.27
CA THR A 172 -20.04 -4.26 8.06
C THR A 172 -19.50 -3.13 7.21
N LEU A 173 -19.13 -3.41 5.96
CA LEU A 173 -18.47 -2.45 5.09
C LEU A 173 -19.38 -2.01 3.95
N GLU A 174 -19.44 -0.71 3.71
CA GLU A 174 -20.10 -0.14 2.53
C GLU A 174 -19.22 -0.23 1.27
N ALA A 175 -17.92 -0.53 1.44
CA ALA A 175 -16.97 -0.59 0.34
C ALA A 175 -17.32 -1.68 -0.69
N PRO A 176 -17.40 -1.34 -1.99
CA PRO A 176 -17.77 -2.30 -3.03
C PRO A 176 -16.72 -3.41 -3.16
N GLY A 177 -17.20 -4.65 -3.23
CA GLY A 177 -16.37 -5.84 -3.47
C GLY A 177 -16.06 -6.03 -4.95
N ARG A 178 -14.79 -6.16 -5.29
CA ARG A 178 -14.35 -6.59 -6.63
C ARG A 178 -14.09 -8.09 -6.62
N ARG A 179 -14.80 -8.82 -7.47
CA ARG A 179 -14.59 -10.27 -7.64
C ARG A 179 -13.32 -10.50 -8.47
N GLY A 180 -12.55 -11.49 -8.04
CA GLY A 180 -11.31 -11.92 -8.67
C GLY A 180 -11.28 -13.44 -8.83
N PRO A 181 -10.21 -13.97 -9.46
CA PRO A 181 -10.10 -15.38 -9.79
C PRO A 181 -10.14 -16.27 -8.54
N GLY A 182 -10.77 -17.44 -8.69
CA GLY A 182 -10.90 -18.44 -7.61
C GLY A 182 -11.88 -18.04 -6.50
N GLY A 183 -12.93 -17.27 -6.85
CA GLY A 183 -13.97 -16.83 -5.92
C GLY A 183 -13.43 -15.90 -4.85
N ARG A 184 -12.49 -15.02 -5.18
CA ARG A 184 -11.92 -14.04 -4.24
C ARG A 184 -12.70 -12.75 -4.34
N VAL A 185 -13.01 -12.12 -3.20
CA VAL A 185 -13.62 -10.80 -3.17
C VAL A 185 -12.67 -9.85 -2.47
N ALA A 186 -12.22 -8.82 -3.17
CA ALA A 186 -11.33 -7.80 -2.65
C ALA A 186 -12.10 -6.49 -2.41
N ARG A 187 -11.92 -5.89 -1.24
CA ARG A 187 -12.48 -4.58 -0.87
C ARG A 187 -11.34 -3.66 -0.43
N LEU A 188 -11.33 -2.44 -0.98
CA LEU A 188 -10.43 -1.37 -0.56
C LEU A 188 -11.17 -0.48 0.42
N VAL A 189 -10.57 -0.24 1.58
CA VAL A 189 -11.21 0.39 2.74
C VAL A 189 -10.27 1.38 3.43
N SER A 190 -10.81 2.21 4.29
CA SER A 190 -10.03 3.00 5.24
C SER A 190 -9.44 2.13 6.37
N LEU A 191 -8.49 2.67 7.13
CA LEU A 191 -7.93 1.96 8.27
C LEU A 191 -8.98 1.65 9.38
N PRO A 192 -9.87 2.58 9.76
CA PRO A 192 -10.93 2.28 10.72
C PRO A 192 -11.83 1.12 10.28
N GLU A 193 -12.21 1.10 9.01
CA GLU A 193 -13.01 0.02 8.41
C GLU A 193 -12.24 -1.31 8.38
N LEU A 194 -10.94 -1.30 8.09
CA LEU A 194 -10.09 -2.49 8.17
C LEU A 194 -10.07 -3.06 9.59
N CYS A 195 -9.91 -2.21 10.60
CA CYS A 195 -9.95 -2.60 12.00
C CYS A 195 -11.32 -3.14 12.41
N ALA A 196 -12.41 -2.49 11.96
CA ALA A 196 -13.77 -2.93 12.21
C ALA A 196 -14.03 -4.31 11.60
N ALA A 197 -13.65 -4.50 10.33
CA ALA A 197 -13.74 -5.79 9.66
C ALA A 197 -12.96 -6.87 10.40
N ALA A 198 -11.72 -6.58 10.83
CA ALA A 198 -10.92 -7.53 11.60
C ALA A 198 -11.59 -7.91 12.92
N ALA A 199 -12.14 -6.93 13.66
CA ALA A 199 -12.84 -7.17 14.92
C ALA A 199 -14.12 -7.99 14.74
N THR A 200 -14.96 -7.68 13.74
CA THR A 200 -16.17 -8.44 13.43
C THR A 200 -15.86 -9.90 13.09
N ILE A 201 -14.76 -10.13 12.38
CA ILE A 201 -14.32 -11.45 11.98
C ILE A 201 -13.74 -12.23 13.19
N ASP A 202 -12.92 -11.61 14.04
CA ASP A 202 -12.31 -12.26 15.23
C ASP A 202 -13.40 -12.68 16.25
N VAL A 203 -14.39 -11.82 16.51
CA VAL A 203 -15.53 -12.15 17.41
C VAL A 203 -16.35 -13.34 16.92
N ARG A 204 -16.48 -13.51 15.60
CA ARG A 204 -17.17 -14.67 15.01
C ARG A 204 -16.32 -15.94 15.06
N GLY A 205 -15.00 -15.80 14.86
CA GLY A 205 -14.04 -16.91 15.00
C GLY A 205 -14.10 -17.54 16.39
N ASP A 206 -14.08 -16.72 17.44
CA ASP A 206 -14.17 -17.18 18.83
C ASP A 206 -15.48 -17.93 19.12
N ARG A 207 -16.61 -17.51 18.52
CA ARG A 207 -17.92 -18.17 18.68
C ARG A 207 -17.98 -19.52 17.95
N ASP A 208 -17.36 -19.61 16.79
CA ASP A 208 -17.32 -20.83 15.99
C ASP A 208 -16.37 -21.87 16.61
N GLU A 209 -15.24 -21.45 17.21
CA GLU A 209 -14.34 -22.32 17.97
C GLU A 209 -14.94 -22.79 19.31
N ALA A 210 -15.72 -21.94 19.99
CA ALA A 210 -16.45 -22.31 21.20
C ALA A 210 -17.61 -23.30 20.94
N SER A 211 -18.02 -23.45 19.68
CA SER A 211 -19.02 -24.44 19.28
C SER A 211 -18.34 -25.79 19.04
N PRO A 212 -18.74 -26.89 19.72
CA PRO A 212 -18.10 -28.19 19.53
C PRO A 212 -18.18 -28.59 18.05
N PRO A 213 -17.10 -29.18 17.47
CA PRO A 213 -17.06 -29.51 16.07
C PRO A 213 -18.24 -30.42 15.75
N ARG A 214 -19.18 -29.92 14.93
CA ARG A 214 -20.25 -30.75 14.36
C ARG A 214 -19.56 -31.83 13.54
N ARG A 215 -19.42 -33.03 14.12
CA ARG A 215 -18.95 -34.23 13.42
C ARG A 215 -19.85 -34.40 12.20
N ARG A 216 -19.32 -34.02 11.03
CA ARG A 216 -19.94 -34.32 9.75
C ARG A 216 -19.86 -35.83 9.63
N ARG A 217 -20.94 -36.53 10.01
CA ARG A 217 -21.10 -37.96 9.75
C ARG A 217 -21.01 -38.13 8.24
N THR A 218 -19.83 -38.45 7.73
CA THR A 218 -19.69 -39.02 6.39
C THR A 218 -20.44 -40.35 6.45
N ARG A 219 -21.69 -40.32 6.00
CA ARG A 219 -22.49 -41.52 5.77
C ARG A 219 -21.77 -42.28 4.67
N ARG A 220 -20.88 -43.20 5.05
CA ARG A 220 -20.26 -44.16 4.15
C ARG A 220 -21.43 -44.87 3.45
N PRO A 221 -21.51 -44.86 2.10
CA PRO A 221 -22.49 -45.68 1.42
C PRO A 221 -22.30 -47.12 1.88
N ALA A 222 -23.41 -47.80 2.23
CA ALA A 222 -23.36 -49.21 2.56
C ALA A 222 -22.75 -49.97 1.37
N PRO A 223 -21.86 -50.95 1.59
CA PRO A 223 -21.33 -51.76 0.52
C PRO A 223 -22.48 -52.47 -0.21
N PRO A 224 -22.44 -52.58 -1.55
CA PRO A 224 -23.44 -53.32 -2.29
C PRO A 224 -23.44 -54.79 -1.84
N SER A 225 -24.63 -55.34 -1.62
CA SER A 225 -24.83 -56.73 -1.24
C SER A 225 -24.18 -57.68 -2.26
N PRO A 226 -23.56 -58.79 -1.83
CA PRO A 226 -23.01 -59.77 -2.75
C PRO A 226 -24.14 -60.37 -3.59
N ARG A 227 -23.96 -60.38 -4.91
CA ARG A 227 -24.85 -61.11 -5.82
C ARG A 227 -24.75 -62.61 -5.50
N PRO A 228 -25.88 -63.34 -5.48
CA PRO A 228 -25.84 -64.79 -5.36
C PRO A 228 -25.03 -65.36 -6.54
N ALA A 229 -24.17 -66.32 -6.23
CA ALA A 229 -23.40 -67.05 -7.22
C ALA A 229 -24.38 -67.84 -8.11
N ASP A 230 -24.37 -67.54 -9.40
CA ASP A 230 -24.96 -68.43 -10.39
C ASP A 230 -24.07 -69.68 -10.47
N ALA A 231 -24.64 -70.81 -10.12
CA ALA A 231 -24.22 -72.15 -10.49
C ALA A 231 -25.41 -72.81 -11.19
N PRO A 232 -25.24 -73.77 -12.12
CA PRO A 232 -24.01 -74.46 -12.53
C PRO A 232 -23.48 -74.09 -13.93
#